data_AF-A0A843ISG4-F1
#
_entry.id   AF-A0A843ISG4-F1
#
_cell.length_a   1.000
_cell.length_b   1.000
_cell.length_c   1.000
_cell.angle_alpha   90.00
_cell.angle_beta   90.00
_cell.angle_gamma   90.00
#
_symmetry.space_group_name_H-M   'P 1'
#
loop_
_entity.id
_entity.type
_entity.pdbx_description
1 polymer ?
#
loop_
_entity_poly.entity_id
_entity_poly.type
_entity_poly.pdbx_seq_one_letter_code
_entity_poly.pdbx_strand_id
1 'polypeptide(L)'
;MAFCPNCGNQVDDDAKFCASCGNQMGDSASAQNTQSKSSSGGFFSDLKKSGLSIKKTMDNYAHGEYKEIERPEGCLYFMNGLQGTLAIYDDYIEFNFSGGAVKKYMSGFGGVKKVYYHQINSIQKRDATEIVNGTIEFELPGMAASAFSQNENLITYLPKYQEEAEKIYEFVNDKILSINNAKTQPTQVVQNEVSPMAKLKEAKELLDMGVITQEEFDEIKAKCLADL
;
A
#
# COMPACT_ATOMS: atom_id res chain seq x y z
N MET A 1 3.18 26.49 18.69
CA MET A 1 3.08 25.04 18.45
C MET A 1 2.34 24.85 17.15
N ALA A 2 2.97 24.21 16.17
CA ALA A 2 2.40 23.99 14.84
C ALA A 2 1.85 22.56 14.74
N PHE A 3 0.93 22.34 13.81
CA PHE A 3 0.48 21.00 13.45
C PHE A 3 0.92 20.70 12.02
N CYS A 4 1.39 19.48 11.79
CA CYS A 4 1.83 19.06 10.48
C CYS A 4 0.62 19.01 9.53
N PRO A 5 0.66 19.69 8.37
CA PRO A 5 -0.47 19.72 7.45
C PRO A 5 -0.71 18.37 6.76
N ASN A 6 0.25 17.44 6.85
CA ASN A 6 0.14 16.12 6.22
C ASN A 6 -0.43 15.05 7.15
N CYS A 7 0.01 14.98 8.41
CA CYS A 7 -0.40 13.91 9.34
C CYS A 7 -1.12 14.39 10.60
N GLY A 8 -1.22 15.70 10.83
CA GLY A 8 -1.91 16.27 11.99
C GLY A 8 -1.15 16.16 13.31
N ASN A 9 0.05 15.56 13.34
CA ASN A 9 0.85 15.55 14.56
C ASN A 9 1.38 16.93 14.92
N GLN A 10 1.48 17.17 16.22
CA GLN A 10 2.09 18.36 16.77
C GLN A 10 3.58 18.38 16.43
N VAL A 11 4.06 19.54 16.01
CA VAL A 11 5.44 19.77 15.58
C VAL A 11 5.93 21.07 16.21
N ASP A 12 7.22 21.11 16.50
CA ASP A 12 7.87 22.33 16.97
C ASP A 12 7.74 23.43 15.92
N ASP A 13 7.58 24.68 16.38
CA ASP A 13 7.36 25.83 15.49
C ASP A 13 8.54 26.09 14.54
N ASP A 14 9.75 25.67 14.94
CA ASP A 14 10.99 25.80 14.16
C ASP A 14 11.39 24.49 13.45
N ALA A 15 10.57 23.43 13.57
CA ALA A 15 10.86 22.18 12.90
C ALA A 15 10.83 22.42 11.39
N LYS A 16 11.89 22.05 10.67
CA LYS A 16 11.93 22.07 9.20
C LYS A 16 11.22 20.86 8.59
N PHE A 17 11.06 19.78 9.35
CA PHE A 17 10.42 18.54 8.92
C PHE A 17 9.67 17.91 10.10
N CYS A 18 8.56 17.22 9.83
CA CYS A 18 7.79 16.50 10.82
C CYS A 18 8.50 15.21 11.23
N ALA A 19 8.79 15.05 12.53
CA ALA A 19 9.45 13.86 13.07
C ALA A 19 8.59 12.58 12.96
N SER A 20 7.28 12.68 12.78
CA SER A 20 6.41 11.51 12.67
C SER A 20 6.18 11.01 11.24
N CYS A 21 6.14 11.90 10.23
CA CYS A 21 5.85 11.50 8.85
C CYS A 21 6.86 11.99 7.80
N GLY A 22 7.84 12.82 8.19
CA GLY A 22 8.88 13.34 7.31
C GLY A 22 8.49 14.57 6.47
N ASN A 23 7.25 15.07 6.58
CA ASN A 23 6.79 16.21 5.77
C ASN A 23 7.49 17.52 6.15
N GLN A 24 7.90 18.33 5.17
CA GLN A 24 8.60 19.60 5.39
C GLN A 24 7.67 20.70 5.96
N MET A 25 8.20 21.57 6.81
CA MET A 25 7.49 22.58 7.61
C MET A 25 8.18 23.95 7.39
N GLY A 26 7.46 24.93 6.79
CA GLY A 26 7.92 26.31 6.46
C GLY A 26 8.71 26.44 5.13
N ASP A 27 8.49 27.39 4.20
CA ASP A 27 7.85 28.73 4.25
C ASP A 27 6.85 29.01 3.09
N SER A 28 5.88 29.89 3.33
CA SER A 28 5.16 30.72 2.31
C SER A 28 5.28 32.18 2.80
N ALA A 29 5.57 33.25 2.06
CA ALA A 29 5.44 33.67 0.65
C ALA A 29 6.46 34.83 0.39
N SER A 30 6.87 35.24 -0.82
CA SER A 30 6.10 35.80 -1.95
C SER A 30 7.05 36.24 -3.07
N ALA A 31 6.70 36.01 -4.35
CA ALA A 31 6.73 37.05 -5.40
C ALA A 31 6.14 36.56 -6.74
N GLN A 32 4.90 36.98 -6.97
CA GLN A 32 4.33 37.49 -8.22
C GLN A 32 4.05 36.54 -9.40
N ASN A 33 2.76 36.23 -9.50
CA ASN A 33 1.95 36.48 -10.69
C ASN A 33 2.56 37.58 -11.59
N THR A 34 3.11 37.18 -12.75
CA THR A 34 3.14 38.01 -13.94
C THR A 34 2.39 37.26 -15.03
N GLN A 35 1.22 37.80 -15.40
CA GLN A 35 0.54 37.45 -16.63
C GLN A 35 1.49 37.63 -17.82
N SER A 36 1.79 36.51 -18.48
CA SER A 36 1.97 36.34 -19.92
C SER A 36 2.67 37.44 -20.72
N LYS A 37 3.90 37.14 -21.19
CA LYS A 37 4.29 37.37 -22.60
C LYS A 37 5.21 36.25 -23.08
N SER A 38 4.64 35.38 -23.91
CA SER A 38 5.24 34.73 -25.08
C SER A 38 6.78 34.80 -25.22
N SER A 39 7.46 33.69 -24.94
CA SER A 39 8.63 33.28 -25.71
C SER A 39 8.68 31.75 -25.76
N SER A 40 7.88 31.25 -26.68
CA SER A 40 7.76 29.88 -27.18
C SER A 40 9.08 29.39 -27.81
N GLY A 41 10.14 29.20 -27.02
CA GLY A 41 11.47 28.86 -27.55
C GLY A 41 12.20 27.68 -26.90
N GLY A 42 12.19 27.56 -25.57
CA GLY A 42 13.08 26.60 -24.86
C GLY A 42 12.43 25.30 -24.37
N PHE A 43 11.14 25.29 -24.09
CA PHE A 43 10.48 24.10 -23.52
C PHE A 43 10.07 23.08 -24.60
N PHE A 44 9.67 23.57 -25.78
CA PHE A 44 9.37 22.73 -26.94
C PHE A 44 10.62 22.09 -27.57
N SER A 45 11.82 22.62 -27.32
CA SER A 45 13.06 22.03 -27.85
C SER A 45 13.50 20.78 -27.11
N ASP A 46 13.24 20.69 -25.80
CA ASP A 46 13.58 19.51 -25.01
C ASP A 46 12.48 18.43 -25.10
N LEU A 47 11.21 18.82 -25.27
CA LEU A 47 10.14 17.89 -25.60
C LEU A 47 10.26 17.34 -27.04
N LYS A 48 10.85 18.08 -27.99
CA LYS A 48 11.13 17.57 -29.35
C LYS A 48 12.27 16.53 -29.39
N LYS A 49 13.20 16.56 -28.43
CA LYS A 49 14.30 15.57 -28.37
C LYS A 49 13.84 14.20 -27.84
N SER A 50 12.73 14.13 -27.10
CA SER A 50 12.15 12.87 -26.57
C SER A 50 10.75 12.52 -27.11
N GLY A 51 10.05 13.49 -27.70
CA GLY A 51 8.63 13.41 -28.09
C GLY A 51 8.31 12.46 -29.25
N LEU A 52 9.31 11.98 -29.98
CA LEU A 52 9.12 10.94 -30.99
C LEU A 52 8.89 9.55 -30.38
N SER A 53 9.41 9.30 -29.17
CA SER A 53 9.23 8.01 -28.48
C SER A 53 7.96 7.97 -27.63
N ILE A 54 7.57 9.09 -27.01
CA ILE A 54 6.40 9.13 -26.10
C ILE A 54 5.09 8.96 -26.88
N LYS A 55 4.91 9.74 -27.95
CA LYS A 55 3.70 9.68 -28.78
C LYS A 55 3.51 8.31 -29.42
N LYS A 56 4.59 7.77 -30.01
CA LYS A 56 4.62 6.41 -30.58
C LYS A 56 4.34 5.33 -29.54
N THR A 57 4.82 5.48 -28.31
CA THR A 57 4.50 4.52 -27.24
C THR A 57 3.02 4.63 -26.84
N MET A 58 2.46 5.83 -26.72
CA MET A 58 1.02 6.00 -26.41
C MET A 58 0.12 5.51 -27.54
N ASP A 59 0.50 5.76 -28.80
CA ASP A 59 -0.19 5.25 -29.99
C ASP A 59 -0.10 3.71 -30.04
N ASN A 60 1.07 3.14 -29.77
CA ASN A 60 1.24 1.68 -29.67
C ASN A 60 0.39 1.07 -28.54
N TYR A 61 0.29 1.74 -27.39
CA TYR A 61 -0.58 1.32 -26.29
C TYR A 61 -2.08 1.38 -26.68
N ALA A 62 -2.48 2.42 -27.41
CA ALA A 62 -3.85 2.57 -27.94
C ALA A 62 -4.16 1.56 -29.06
N HIS A 63 -3.13 1.09 -29.78
CA HIS A 63 -3.24 0.11 -30.86
C HIS A 63 -2.91 -1.34 -30.43
N GLY A 64 -2.68 -1.60 -29.14
CA GLY A 64 -2.44 -2.97 -28.66
C GLY A 64 -1.02 -3.51 -28.94
N GLU A 65 -0.09 -2.68 -29.40
CA GLU A 65 1.30 -3.03 -29.69
C GLU A 65 2.19 -2.88 -28.44
N TYR A 66 2.11 -3.86 -27.55
CA TYR A 66 2.87 -3.87 -26.29
C TYR A 66 4.21 -4.56 -26.51
N LYS A 67 5.27 -3.96 -25.96
CA LYS A 67 6.55 -4.66 -25.84
C LYS A 67 6.36 -5.80 -24.86
N GLU A 68 6.61 -7.02 -25.31
CA GLU A 68 6.62 -8.20 -24.45
C GLU A 68 7.67 -8.00 -23.36
N ILE A 69 7.25 -8.10 -22.10
CA ILE A 69 8.12 -7.96 -20.94
C ILE A 69 8.32 -9.36 -20.40
N GLU A 70 9.58 -9.72 -20.16
CA GLU A 70 9.92 -10.99 -19.54
C GLU A 70 9.21 -11.13 -18.19
N ARG A 71 8.49 -12.24 -18.04
CA ARG A 71 7.88 -12.64 -16.79
C ARG A 71 8.98 -12.89 -15.76
N PRO A 72 8.96 -12.26 -14.57
CA PRO A 72 9.93 -12.54 -13.52
C PRO A 72 9.94 -14.02 -13.12
N GLU A 73 11.13 -14.54 -12.82
CA GLU A 73 11.28 -15.93 -12.36
C GLU A 73 10.56 -16.16 -11.02
N GLY A 74 9.91 -17.30 -10.87
CA GLY A 74 9.25 -17.70 -9.63
C GLY A 74 7.92 -17.01 -9.32
N CYS A 75 7.43 -16.10 -10.18
CA CYS A 75 6.08 -15.56 -9.99
C CYS A 75 5.02 -16.60 -10.42
N LEU A 76 3.92 -16.64 -9.68
CA LEU A 76 2.74 -17.48 -9.92
C LEU A 76 1.85 -16.90 -11.01
N TYR A 77 1.68 -15.57 -10.98
CA TYR A 77 0.91 -14.81 -11.94
C TYR A 77 1.64 -13.53 -12.33
N PHE A 78 1.44 -13.07 -13.56
CA PHE A 78 2.12 -11.87 -14.05
C PHE A 78 1.28 -11.09 -15.05
N MET A 79 1.31 -9.77 -14.92
CA MET A 79 0.58 -8.87 -15.80
C MET A 79 1.39 -7.62 -16.11
N ASN A 80 1.41 -7.23 -17.39
CA ASN A 80 1.96 -5.96 -17.84
C ASN A 80 0.83 -4.94 -18.04
N GLY A 81 0.63 -4.09 -17.04
CA GLY A 81 -0.37 -3.02 -17.07
C GLY A 81 0.16 -1.70 -17.63
N LEU A 82 -0.73 -0.70 -17.66
CA LEU A 82 -0.41 0.62 -18.21
C LEU A 82 0.62 1.39 -17.38
N GLN A 83 0.44 1.43 -16.06
CA GLN A 83 1.30 2.16 -15.13
C GLN A 83 2.52 1.34 -14.72
N GLY A 84 2.35 0.02 -14.58
CA GLY A 84 3.21 -0.88 -13.82
C GLY A 84 3.15 -2.31 -14.36
N THR A 85 4.13 -3.14 -14.03
CA THR A 85 3.89 -4.59 -14.05
C THR A 85 3.48 -5.04 -12.65
N LEU A 86 2.65 -6.08 -12.59
CA LEU A 86 2.24 -6.75 -11.37
C LEU A 86 2.71 -8.20 -11.44
N ALA A 87 3.47 -8.63 -10.44
CA ALA A 87 3.89 -10.02 -10.27
C ALA A 87 3.38 -10.54 -8.93
N ILE A 88 2.81 -11.74 -8.93
CA ILE A 88 2.28 -12.40 -7.74
C ILE A 88 3.19 -13.56 -7.37
N TYR A 89 3.61 -13.64 -6.11
CA TYR A 89 4.43 -14.73 -5.56
C TYR A 89 3.67 -15.43 -4.43
N ASP A 90 4.24 -16.46 -3.82
CA ASP A 90 3.57 -17.20 -2.73
C ASP A 90 3.33 -16.36 -1.46
N ASP A 91 4.23 -15.41 -1.17
CA ASP A 91 4.24 -14.64 0.09
C ASP A 91 3.94 -13.15 -0.08
N TYR A 92 4.10 -12.62 -1.30
CA TYR A 92 3.97 -11.20 -1.58
C TYR A 92 3.57 -10.92 -3.04
N ILE A 93 3.14 -9.68 -3.27
CA ILE A 93 2.97 -9.12 -4.61
C ILE A 93 4.04 -8.06 -4.87
N GLU A 94 4.39 -7.88 -6.13
CA GLU A 94 5.37 -6.89 -6.55
C GLU A 94 4.78 -5.99 -7.63
N PHE A 95 4.80 -4.68 -7.37
CA PHE A 95 4.58 -3.65 -8.36
C PHE A 95 5.94 -3.17 -8.88
N ASN A 96 6.09 -3.16 -10.20
CA ASN A 96 7.26 -2.56 -10.83
C ASN A 96 6.84 -1.44 -11.78
N PHE A 97 7.05 -0.21 -11.30
CA PHE A 97 6.85 1.04 -12.03
C PHE A 97 8.13 1.51 -12.74
N SER A 98 9.23 0.76 -12.58
CA SER A 98 10.48 0.98 -13.30
C SER A 98 10.29 0.54 -14.75
N GLY A 99 10.02 1.50 -15.62
CA GLY A 99 9.98 1.28 -17.07
C GLY A 99 10.57 2.45 -17.85
N GLY A 100 10.34 2.46 -19.16
CA GLY A 100 10.73 3.57 -20.02
C GLY A 100 10.14 4.91 -19.57
N ALA A 101 10.65 6.02 -20.12
CA ALA A 101 10.29 7.38 -19.71
C ALA A 101 8.76 7.65 -19.64
N VAL A 102 7.97 6.97 -20.49
CA VAL A 102 6.50 7.03 -20.49
C VAL A 102 5.89 6.40 -19.24
N LYS A 103 6.37 5.22 -18.85
CA LYS A 103 5.87 4.49 -17.68
C LYS A 103 6.19 5.25 -16.39
N LYS A 104 7.38 5.86 -16.32
CA LYS A 104 7.79 6.74 -15.21
C LYS A 104 6.98 8.03 -15.13
N TYR A 105 6.55 8.56 -16.28
CA TYR A 105 5.65 9.73 -16.33
C TYR A 105 4.22 9.36 -15.90
N MET A 106 3.68 8.23 -16.36
CA MET A 106 2.30 7.81 -16.06
C MET A 106 2.12 7.31 -14.63
N SER A 107 3.13 6.66 -14.06
CA SER A 107 3.08 6.15 -12.68
C SER A 107 3.41 7.21 -11.65
N GLY A 108 4.09 8.31 -11.99
CA GLY A 108 4.48 9.37 -11.04
C GLY A 108 5.50 8.94 -9.99
N PHE A 109 5.76 7.64 -9.91
CA PHE A 109 6.59 6.95 -8.95
C PHE A 109 7.55 6.03 -9.71
N GLY A 110 8.82 6.03 -9.30
CA GLY A 110 9.81 5.09 -9.83
C GLY A 110 10.07 3.98 -8.82
N GLY A 111 10.47 2.81 -9.30
CA GLY A 111 10.98 1.75 -8.45
C GLY A 111 10.15 0.47 -8.47
N VAL A 112 10.52 -0.43 -7.55
CA VAL A 112 9.91 -1.74 -7.33
C VAL A 112 9.39 -1.75 -5.90
N LYS A 113 8.11 -2.09 -5.72
CA LYS A 113 7.43 -2.14 -4.43
C LYS A 113 6.94 -3.56 -4.19
N LYS A 114 7.41 -4.16 -3.09
CA LYS A 114 6.90 -5.45 -2.59
C LYS A 114 5.87 -5.18 -1.49
N VAL A 115 4.75 -5.90 -1.54
CA VAL A 115 3.68 -5.82 -0.55
C VAL A 115 3.33 -7.24 -0.12
N TYR A 116 3.48 -7.53 1.17
CA TYR A 116 3.14 -8.84 1.73
C TYR A 116 1.63 -8.95 1.96
N TYR A 117 1.07 -10.15 1.83
CA TYR A 117 -0.37 -10.37 1.94
C TYR A 117 -0.98 -9.87 3.26
N HIS A 118 -0.23 -9.95 4.37
CA HIS A 118 -0.70 -9.49 5.67
C HIS A 118 -0.87 -7.97 5.78
N GLN A 119 -0.35 -7.21 4.80
CA GLN A 119 -0.45 -5.76 4.69
C GLN A 119 -1.60 -5.31 3.80
N ILE A 120 -2.23 -6.23 3.05
CA ILE A 120 -3.32 -5.92 2.13
C ILE A 120 -4.63 -6.04 2.90
N ASN A 121 -5.41 -4.97 2.92
CA ASN A 121 -6.72 -4.94 3.57
C ASN A 121 -7.78 -5.58 2.67
N SER A 122 -7.78 -5.19 1.40
CA SER A 122 -8.75 -5.66 0.41
C SER A 122 -8.17 -5.57 -1.00
N ILE A 123 -8.80 -6.26 -1.94
CA ILE A 123 -8.52 -6.18 -3.37
C ILE A 123 -9.82 -5.92 -4.12
N GLN A 124 -9.79 -5.04 -5.12
CA GLN A 124 -10.90 -4.74 -6.02
C GLN A 124 -10.49 -5.03 -7.46
N LYS A 125 -11.31 -5.81 -8.18
CA LYS A 125 -11.20 -6.00 -9.62
C LYS A 125 -12.38 -5.34 -10.34
N ARG A 126 -12.09 -4.67 -11.46
CA ARG A 126 -13.08 -4.32 -12.48
C ARG A 126 -12.70 -5.02 -13.77
N ASP A 127 -13.69 -5.62 -14.41
CA ASP A 127 -13.50 -6.38 -15.64
C ASP A 127 -13.14 -5.47 -16.80
N ALA A 128 -12.27 -5.98 -17.66
CA ALA A 128 -12.12 -5.47 -18.99
C ALA A 128 -13.29 -5.94 -19.86
N THR A 129 -13.72 -5.08 -20.77
CA THR A 129 -14.64 -5.43 -21.86
C THR A 129 -13.91 -5.33 -23.19
N GLU A 130 -14.56 -5.62 -24.31
CA GLU A 130 -13.92 -5.51 -25.63
C GLU A 130 -13.36 -4.11 -25.95
N ILE A 131 -13.89 -3.06 -25.31
CA ILE A 131 -13.50 -1.65 -25.56
C ILE A 131 -13.03 -0.91 -24.31
N VAL A 132 -13.19 -1.49 -23.12
CA VAL A 132 -12.81 -0.87 -21.84
C VAL A 132 -11.74 -1.72 -21.17
N ASN A 133 -10.66 -1.08 -20.74
CA ASN A 133 -9.63 -1.73 -19.95
C ASN A 133 -10.12 -2.05 -18.53
N GLY A 134 -9.66 -3.16 -17.99
CA GLY A 134 -9.95 -3.55 -16.61
C GLY A 134 -8.99 -2.89 -15.62
N THR A 135 -9.30 -3.03 -14.33
CA THR A 135 -8.43 -2.53 -13.24
C THR A 135 -8.33 -3.54 -12.10
N ILE A 136 -7.14 -3.69 -11.53
CA ILE A 136 -6.93 -4.31 -10.22
C ILE A 136 -6.41 -3.24 -9.28
N GLU A 137 -7.05 -3.09 -8.13
CA GLU A 137 -6.70 -2.12 -7.10
C GLU A 137 -6.55 -2.81 -5.74
N PHE A 138 -5.50 -2.45 -5.01
CA PHE A 138 -5.19 -3.00 -3.69
C PHE A 138 -5.34 -1.92 -2.63
N GLU A 139 -6.07 -2.22 -1.58
CA GLU A 139 -6.23 -1.32 -0.45
C GLU A 139 -5.16 -1.61 0.61
N LEU A 140 -4.34 -0.62 0.92
CA LEU A 140 -3.26 -0.71 1.92
C LEU A 140 -3.51 0.29 3.05
N PRO A 141 -3.19 -0.05 4.31
CA PRO A 141 -3.36 0.85 5.45
C PRO A 141 -2.46 2.08 5.32
N GLY A 142 -2.99 3.26 5.68
CA GLY A 142 -2.24 4.51 5.77
C GLY A 142 -2.05 5.28 4.45
N MET A 143 -2.70 4.87 3.35
CA MET A 143 -2.71 5.62 2.09
C MET A 143 -4.11 6.14 1.78
N ALA A 144 -4.27 7.46 1.68
CA ALA A 144 -5.50 8.06 1.17
C ALA A 144 -5.62 7.74 -0.34
N ALA A 145 -6.78 7.24 -0.77
CA ALA A 145 -7.08 7.05 -2.18
C ALA A 145 -6.94 8.40 -2.91
N SER A 146 -5.86 8.60 -3.65
CA SER A 146 -5.64 9.82 -4.40
C SER A 146 -6.60 9.86 -5.60
N ALA A 147 -7.44 10.89 -5.66
CA ALA A 147 -8.44 11.10 -6.71
C ALA A 147 -7.87 11.38 -8.13
N PHE A 148 -6.57 11.17 -8.35
CA PHE A 148 -5.90 11.38 -9.63
C PHE A 148 -4.97 10.22 -9.96
N SER A 149 -4.74 10.05 -11.27
CA SER A 149 -3.94 9.08 -12.07
C SER A 149 -2.64 8.47 -11.49
N GLN A 150 -2.25 8.80 -10.27
CA GLN A 150 -1.00 8.41 -9.60
C GLN A 150 -1.33 7.51 -8.39
N ASN A 151 -1.94 6.35 -8.63
CA ASN A 151 -2.19 5.36 -7.58
C ASN A 151 -1.21 4.19 -7.72
N GLU A 152 -0.23 4.12 -6.82
CA GLU A 152 0.78 3.04 -6.77
C GLU A 152 0.18 1.66 -6.47
N ASN A 153 -1.08 1.59 -6.05
CA ASN A 153 -1.75 0.35 -5.69
C ASN A 153 -2.80 -0.03 -6.75
N LEU A 154 -2.82 0.62 -7.91
CA LEU A 154 -3.72 0.35 -9.02
C LEU A 154 -2.96 -0.04 -10.30
N ILE A 155 -3.41 -1.09 -10.95
CA ILE A 155 -2.93 -1.53 -12.25
C ILE A 155 -4.11 -1.58 -13.20
N THR A 156 -4.04 -0.80 -14.28
CA THR A 156 -4.97 -0.90 -15.40
C THR A 156 -4.44 -1.92 -16.40
N TYR A 157 -5.30 -2.83 -16.84
CA TYR A 157 -4.93 -3.95 -17.70
C TYR A 157 -5.80 -4.04 -18.95
N LEU A 158 -5.22 -4.56 -20.02
CA LEU A 158 -5.91 -4.78 -21.28
C LEU A 158 -6.85 -6.00 -21.22
N PRO A 159 -7.88 -6.06 -22.09
CA PRO A 159 -8.80 -7.20 -22.17
C PRO A 159 -8.12 -8.57 -22.29
N LYS A 160 -6.96 -8.65 -22.97
CA LYS A 160 -6.18 -9.90 -23.07
C LYS A 160 -5.70 -10.48 -21.73
N TYR A 161 -5.65 -9.67 -20.67
CA TYR A 161 -5.27 -10.11 -19.33
C TYR A 161 -6.48 -10.41 -18.44
N GLN A 162 -7.71 -10.41 -18.97
CA GLN A 162 -8.93 -10.65 -18.19
C GLN A 162 -8.88 -11.96 -17.40
N GLU A 163 -8.49 -13.06 -18.03
CA GLU A 163 -8.39 -14.37 -17.36
C GLU A 163 -7.29 -14.39 -16.29
N GLU A 164 -6.15 -13.75 -16.56
CA GLU A 164 -5.06 -13.63 -15.59
C GLU A 164 -5.48 -12.75 -14.41
N ALA A 165 -6.25 -11.69 -14.67
CA ALA A 165 -6.78 -10.79 -13.65
C ALA A 165 -7.75 -11.51 -12.70
N GLU A 166 -8.58 -12.42 -13.22
CA GLU A 166 -9.46 -13.27 -12.41
C GLU A 166 -8.64 -14.15 -11.45
N LYS A 167 -7.65 -14.88 -11.98
CA LYS A 167 -6.79 -15.76 -11.17
C LYS A 167 -6.04 -14.99 -10.08
N ILE A 168 -5.53 -13.81 -10.42
CA ILE A 168 -4.87 -12.92 -9.46
C ILE A 168 -5.86 -12.48 -8.37
N TYR A 169 -7.05 -12.06 -8.76
CA TYR A 169 -8.06 -11.59 -7.83
C TYR A 169 -8.47 -12.69 -6.84
N GLU A 170 -8.81 -13.88 -7.35
CA GLU A 170 -9.17 -15.04 -6.54
C GLU A 170 -8.04 -15.43 -5.58
N PHE A 171 -6.82 -15.60 -6.11
CA PHE A 171 -5.67 -16.01 -5.30
C PHE A 171 -5.34 -15.02 -4.17
N VAL A 172 -5.32 -13.72 -4.48
CA VAL A 172 -5.02 -12.70 -3.48
C VAL A 172 -6.14 -12.63 -2.43
N ASN A 173 -7.40 -12.70 -2.86
CA ASN A 173 -8.54 -12.68 -1.95
C ASN A 173 -8.50 -13.88 -0.99
N ASP A 174 -8.18 -15.07 -1.49
CA ASP A 174 -8.00 -16.27 -0.65
C ASP A 174 -6.85 -16.12 0.34
N LYS A 175 -5.72 -15.54 -0.07
CA LYS A 175 -4.61 -15.22 0.85
C LYS A 175 -5.05 -14.27 1.96
N ILE A 176 -5.77 -13.20 1.62
CA ILE A 176 -6.32 -12.23 2.60
C ILE A 176 -7.28 -12.94 3.57
N LEU A 177 -8.22 -13.74 3.05
CA LEU A 177 -9.16 -14.50 3.86
C LEU A 177 -8.45 -15.47 4.80
N SER A 178 -7.45 -16.20 4.32
CA SER A 178 -6.68 -17.15 5.14
C SER A 178 -5.96 -16.46 6.30
N ILE A 179 -5.38 -15.28 6.08
CA ILE A 179 -4.71 -14.47 7.09
C ILE A 179 -5.72 -13.93 8.10
N ASN A 180 -6.88 -13.45 7.64
CA ASN A 180 -7.93 -12.97 8.52
C ASN A 180 -8.51 -14.09 9.38
N ASN A 181 -8.74 -15.28 8.80
CA ASN A 181 -9.17 -16.46 9.55
C ASN A 181 -8.12 -16.90 10.58
N ALA A 182 -6.83 -16.84 10.25
CA ALA A 182 -5.76 -17.12 11.21
C ALA A 182 -5.71 -16.09 12.36
N LYS A 183 -6.12 -14.84 12.11
CA LYS A 183 -6.23 -13.78 13.14
C LYS A 183 -7.51 -13.88 13.97
N THR A 184 -8.61 -14.40 13.41
CA THR A 184 -9.93 -14.51 14.06
C THR A 184 -10.19 -15.86 14.71
N GLN A 185 -9.34 -16.87 14.47
CA GLN A 185 -9.32 -18.01 15.36
C GLN A 185 -8.92 -17.53 16.75
N PRO A 186 -9.74 -17.72 17.80
CA PRO A 186 -9.18 -17.74 19.14
C PRO A 186 -8.08 -18.79 19.10
N THR A 187 -6.88 -18.44 19.56
CA THR A 187 -5.84 -19.40 19.91
C THR A 187 -6.54 -20.63 20.46
N GLN A 188 -6.54 -21.73 19.72
CA GLN A 188 -7.02 -22.98 20.29
C GLN A 188 -6.18 -23.17 21.54
N VAL A 189 -6.88 -23.26 22.66
CA VAL A 189 -6.30 -23.48 23.98
C VAL A 189 -5.64 -24.85 23.91
N VAL A 190 -4.40 -24.87 23.41
CA VAL A 190 -3.45 -25.88 23.83
C VAL A 190 -3.46 -25.74 25.34
N GLN A 191 -3.86 -26.79 26.03
CA GLN A 191 -3.73 -26.93 27.48
C GLN A 191 -2.23 -26.87 27.81
N ASN A 192 -1.64 -25.69 27.71
CA ASN A 192 -0.37 -25.38 28.32
C ASN A 192 -0.71 -24.93 29.72
N GLU A 193 -0.16 -25.67 30.69
CA GLU A 193 -0.11 -25.31 32.09
C GLU A 193 0.22 -23.82 32.21
N VAL A 194 -0.80 -23.00 32.51
CA VAL A 194 -0.65 -21.56 32.67
C VAL A 194 0.23 -21.37 33.88
N SER A 195 1.48 -20.93 33.66
CA SER A 195 2.43 -20.74 34.74
C SER A 195 1.81 -19.81 35.80
N PRO A 196 2.07 -20.03 37.09
CA PRO A 196 1.41 -19.28 38.16
C PRO A 196 1.59 -17.75 38.03
N MET A 197 2.65 -17.32 37.35
CA MET A 197 2.95 -15.91 37.09
C MET A 197 1.96 -15.25 36.11
N ALA A 198 1.45 -16.01 35.13
CA ALA A 198 0.47 -15.50 34.17
C ALA A 198 -0.91 -15.29 34.82
N LYS A 199 -1.34 -16.23 35.68
CA LYS A 199 -2.58 -16.09 36.49
C LYS A 199 -2.52 -14.86 37.41
N LEU A 200 -1.34 -14.57 37.97
CA LEU A 200 -1.10 -13.42 38.82
C LEU A 200 -1.23 -12.08 38.07
N LYS A 201 -0.80 -12.04 36.80
CA LYS A 201 -0.93 -10.86 35.95
C LYS A 201 -2.40 -10.58 35.60
N GLU A 202 -3.15 -11.60 35.21
CA GLU A 202 -4.58 -11.48 34.91
C GLU A 202 -5.40 -11.05 36.14
N ALA A 203 -5.12 -11.62 37.31
CA ALA A 203 -5.79 -11.21 38.55
C ALA A 203 -5.55 -9.73 38.88
N LYS A 204 -4.36 -9.20 38.59
CA LYS A 204 -4.03 -7.79 38.83
C LYS A 204 -4.81 -6.88 37.89
N GLU A 205 -4.96 -7.27 36.63
CA GLU A 205 -5.76 -6.53 35.65
C GLU A 205 -7.25 -6.48 36.07
N LEU A 206 -7.79 -7.57 36.63
CA LEU A 206 -9.15 -7.59 37.16
C LEU A 206 -9.35 -6.66 38.38
N LEU A 207 -8.34 -6.56 39.25
CA LEU A 207 -8.34 -5.63 40.37
C LEU A 207 -8.27 -4.18 39.88
N ASP A 208 -7.40 -3.89 38.91
CA ASP A 208 -7.23 -2.56 38.31
C ASP A 208 -8.51 -2.12 37.55
N MET A 209 -9.24 -3.07 36.97
CA MET A 209 -10.56 -2.85 36.36
C MET A 209 -11.70 -2.73 37.38
N GLY A 210 -11.43 -2.95 38.68
CA GLY A 210 -12.45 -2.96 39.74
C GLY A 210 -13.45 -4.11 39.64
N VAL A 211 -13.12 -5.16 38.89
CA VAL A 211 -13.95 -6.37 38.73
C VAL A 211 -13.85 -7.25 39.97
N ILE A 212 -12.69 -7.26 40.63
CA ILE A 212 -12.46 -7.94 41.90
C ILE A 212 -11.96 -6.95 42.95
N THR A 213 -12.16 -7.31 44.21
CA THR A 213 -11.67 -6.56 45.36
C THR A 213 -10.21 -6.89 45.67
N GLN A 214 -9.56 -6.02 46.45
CA GLN A 214 -8.18 -6.24 46.91
C GLN A 214 -8.04 -7.56 47.70
N GLU A 215 -9.06 -7.90 48.49
CA GLU A 215 -9.10 -9.12 49.30
C GLU A 215 -9.16 -10.37 48.43
N GLU A 216 -10.00 -10.37 47.38
CA GLU A 216 -10.09 -11.45 46.39
C GLU A 216 -8.79 -11.60 45.58
N PHE A 217 -8.12 -10.48 45.25
CA PHE A 217 -6.82 -10.51 44.59
C PHE A 217 -5.74 -11.14 45.46
N ASP A 218 -5.69 -10.80 46.75
CA ASP A 218 -4.68 -11.30 47.68
C ASP A 218 -4.81 -12.82 47.92
N GLU A 219 -6.04 -13.36 47.92
CA GLU A 219 -6.27 -14.82 47.95
C GLU A 219 -5.75 -15.53 46.68
N ILE A 220 -5.99 -14.95 45.51
CA ILE A 220 -5.51 -15.52 44.24
C ILE A 220 -4.00 -15.47 44.16
N LYS A 221 -3.38 -14.37 44.60
CA LYS A 221 -1.94 -14.20 44.69
C LYS A 221 -1.30 -15.24 45.63
N ALA A 222 -1.90 -15.47 46.80
CA ALA A 222 -1.40 -16.47 47.75
C ALA A 222 -1.43 -17.89 47.15
N LYS A 223 -2.52 -18.26 46.46
CA LYS A 223 -2.62 -19.56 45.77
C LYS A 223 -1.60 -19.69 44.64
N CYS A 224 -1.42 -18.65 43.82
CA CYS A 224 -0.46 -18.69 42.72
C CYS A 224 1.00 -18.72 43.19
N LEU A 225 1.32 -18.10 44.33
CA LEU A 225 2.67 -18.15 44.92
C LEU A 225 2.97 -19.49 45.61
N ALA A 226 1.96 -20.24 46.02
CA ALA A 226 2.13 -21.57 46.61
C ALA A 226 2.42 -22.66 45.56
N ASP A 227 2.09 -22.41 44.29
CA ASP A 227 2.31 -23.31 43.15
C ASP A 227 3.64 -23.04 42.39
N LEU A 228 4.51 -22.16 42.91
CA LEU A 228 5.87 -21.84 42.39
C LEU A 228 6.96 -22.58 43.18
#